data_AF-A0A2D9LMB7-F1
#
_entry.id   AF-A0A2D9LMB7-F1
#
_cell.length_a   1.000
_cell.length_b   1.000
_cell.length_c   1.000
_cell.angle_alpha   90.00
_cell.angle_beta   90.00
_cell.angle_gamma   90.00
#
_symmetry.space_group_name_H-M   'P 1'
#
loop_
_entity.id
_entity.type
_entity.pdbx_description
1 polymer ?
#
loop_
_entity_poly.entity_id
_entity_poly.type
_entity_poly.pdbx_seq_one_letter_code
_entity_poly.pdbx_strand_id
1 'polypeptide(L)'
;MNSEVDVNIIGTGKVKFGLEYRDLLSDQGVCINVFGEVDGEEVELLRFDCFDHEPHYHYGPEKQNKRLMLDSTKEGDSLDWVLNKFYSRLP
;
A
#
# COMPACT_ATOMS: atom_id res chain seq x y z
N MET A 1 11.90 3.06 20.03
CA MET A 1 12.76 2.13 19.27
C MET A 1 12.22 2.13 17.86
N ASN A 2 12.92 2.77 16.93
CA ASN A 2 12.59 2.69 15.50
C ASN A 2 13.18 1.38 15.01
N SER A 3 12.43 0.28 15.11
CA SER A 3 12.75 -0.90 14.33
C SER A 3 12.52 -0.49 12.87
N GLU A 4 13.60 -0.46 12.08
CA GLU A 4 13.46 -0.59 10.63
C GLU A 4 12.62 -1.85 10.39
N VAL A 5 11.39 -1.63 9.94
CA VAL A 5 10.58 -2.72 9.43
C VAL A 5 11.27 -3.15 8.15
N ASP A 6 11.83 -4.36 8.14
CA ASP A 6 12.28 -5.02 6.92
C ASP A 6 11.06 -5.26 6.05
N VAL A 7 10.68 -4.25 5.26
CA VAL A 7 9.63 -4.39 4.25
C VAL A 7 10.18 -5.32 3.18
N ASN A 8 9.53 -6.45 2.96
CA ASN A 8 9.93 -7.35 1.88
C ASN A 8 9.64 -6.65 0.54
N ILE A 9 10.70 -6.23 -0.15
CA ILE A 9 10.60 -5.58 -1.47
C ILE A 9 10.57 -6.65 -2.56
N ILE A 10 9.53 -6.61 -3.39
CA ILE A 10 9.31 -7.49 -4.54
C ILE A 10 9.37 -6.66 -5.82
N GLY A 11 10.21 -7.09 -6.76
CA GLY A 11 10.34 -6.49 -8.09
C GLY A 11 11.70 -5.84 -8.35
N THR A 12 12.13 -5.89 -9.61
CA THR A 12 13.41 -5.31 -10.08
C THR A 12 13.21 -4.30 -11.21
N GLY A 13 11.96 -3.92 -11.50
CA GLY A 13 11.58 -3.01 -12.57
C GLY A 13 11.38 -1.57 -12.09
N LYS A 14 10.72 -0.77 -12.94
CA LYS A 14 10.34 0.62 -12.64
C LYS A 14 9.35 0.75 -11.48
N VAL A 15 8.68 -0.34 -11.15
CA VAL A 15 7.75 -0.44 -10.03
C VAL A 15 8.23 -1.57 -9.13
N LYS A 16 8.27 -1.30 -7.83
CA LYS A 16 8.57 -2.28 -6.79
C LYS A 16 7.47 -2.25 -5.74
N PHE A 17 7.25 -3.37 -5.08
CA PHE A 17 6.21 -3.53 -4.07
C PHE A 17 6.85 -3.83 -2.73
N GLY A 18 6.52 -3.04 -1.71
CA GLY A 18 6.79 -3.40 -0.33
C GLY A 18 5.58 -4.10 0.27
N LEU A 19 5.81 -5.17 1.02
CA LEU A 19 4.76 -5.88 1.75
C LEU A 19 5.08 -5.97 3.23
N GLU A 20 4.12 -5.59 4.05
CA GLU A 20 4.20 -5.64 5.52
C GLU A 20 2.85 -6.06 6.08
N TYR A 21 2.83 -6.98 7.04
CA TYR A 21 1.64 -7.16 7.88
C TYR A 21 1.75 -6.26 9.10
N ARG A 22 0.72 -5.47 9.37
CA ARG A 22 0.66 -4.59 10.54
C ARG A 22 -0.39 -5.09 11.50
N ASP A 23 0.04 -5.31 12.73
CA ASP A 23 -0.84 -5.55 13.88
C ASP A 23 -0.83 -4.27 14.73
N LEU A 24 -1.87 -3.45 14.58
CA LEU A 24 -2.06 -2.22 15.33
C LEU A 24 -3.08 -2.50 16.44
N LEU A 25 -2.96 -1.79 17.56
CA LEU A 25 -3.81 -2.02 18.73
C LEU A 25 -5.31 -2.07 18.43
N SER A 26 -5.78 -1.28 17.47
CA SER A 26 -7.20 -1.15 17.10
C SER A 26 -7.55 -1.69 15.71
N ASP A 27 -6.57 -2.12 14.92
CA ASP A 27 -6.80 -2.59 13.55
C ASP A 27 -5.60 -3.40 13.06
N GLN A 28 -5.77 -4.21 12.03
CA GLN A 28 -4.69 -5.03 11.51
C GLN A 28 -4.89 -5.32 10.04
N GLY A 29 -3.83 -5.68 9.34
CA GLY A 29 -3.92 -6.14 7.96
C GLY A 29 -2.66 -5.94 7.16
N VAL A 30 -2.75 -6.22 5.87
CA VAL A 30 -1.63 -6.14 4.94
C VAL A 30 -1.48 -4.72 4.42
N CYS A 31 -0.29 -4.16 4.55
CA CYS A 31 0.12 -2.94 3.89
C CYS A 31 0.91 -3.28 2.62
N ILE A 32 0.51 -2.67 1.50
CA ILE A 32 1.22 -2.77 0.23
C ILE A 32 1.70 -1.38 -0.18
N ASN A 33 3.01 -1.17 -0.17
CA ASN A 33 3.65 0.04 -0.67
C ASN A 33 4.01 -0.18 -2.15
N VAL A 34 3.76 0.82 -2.99
CA VAL A 34 4.16 0.84 -4.39
C VAL A 34 5.21 1.92 -4.56
N PHE A 35 6.42 1.50 -4.90
CA PHE A 35 7.56 2.37 -5.12
C PHE A 35 7.82 2.56 -6.61
N GLY A 36 8.33 3.73 -6.95
CA GLY A 36 8.85 4.04 -8.27
C GLY A 36 9.87 5.18 -8.20
N GLU A 37 10.35 5.62 -9.35
CA GLU A 37 11.32 6.70 -9.45
C GLU A 37 10.65 8.02 -9.84
N VAL A 38 10.91 9.08 -9.08
CA VAL A 38 10.53 10.45 -9.42
C VAL A 38 11.78 11.32 -9.24
N ASP A 39 12.15 12.06 -10.28
CA ASP A 39 13.34 12.93 -10.29
C ASP A 39 14.66 12.23 -9.85
N GLY A 40 14.80 10.95 -10.18
CA GLY A 40 15.99 10.14 -9.86
C GLY A 40 16.01 9.57 -8.44
N GLU A 41 14.97 9.79 -7.65
CA GLU A 41 14.82 9.26 -6.30
C GLU A 41 13.74 8.18 -6.23
N GLU A 42 14.00 7.09 -5.50
CA GLU A 42 12.98 6.10 -5.19
C GLU A 42 12.02 6.65 -4.14
N VAL A 43 10.74 6.69 -4.49
CA VAL A 43 9.69 7.27 -3.66
C VAL A 43 8.47 6.34 -3.59
N GLU A 44 7.75 6.41 -2.48
CA GLU A 44 6.43 5.79 -2.35
C GLU A 44 5.43 6.58 -3.21
N LEU A 45 4.88 5.93 -4.23
CA LEU A 45 3.87 6.51 -5.13
C LEU A 45 2.45 6.29 -4.62
N LEU A 46 2.22 5.13 -4.01
CA LEU A 46 0.92 4.68 -3.53
C LEU A 46 1.12 3.72 -2.38
N ARG A 47 0.25 3.77 -1.38
CA ARG A 47 0.22 2.79 -0.31
C ARG A 47 -1.21 2.35 -0.06
N PHE A 48 -1.44 1.04 -0.01
CA PHE A 48 -2.70 0.46 0.38
C PHE A 48 -2.57 -0.14 1.78
N ASP A 49 -3.38 0.35 2.71
CA ASP A 49 -3.52 -0.20 4.04
C ASP A 49 -4.81 -1.04 4.03
N CYS A 50 -4.67 -2.34 3.73
CA CYS A 50 -5.77 -3.29 3.62
C CYS A 50 -6.15 -3.83 5.00
N PHE A 51 -6.64 -2.93 5.85
CA PHE A 51 -6.98 -3.25 7.24
C PHE A 51 -8.40 -3.77 7.41
N ASP A 52 -8.63 -4.52 8.49
CA ASP A 52 -9.90 -5.15 8.82
C ASP A 52 -11.04 -4.14 9.02
N HIS A 53 -10.76 -3.00 9.67
CA HIS A 53 -11.80 -2.03 10.06
C HIS A 53 -11.76 -0.74 9.24
N GLU A 54 -10.58 -0.19 9.00
CA GLU A 54 -10.40 1.08 8.28
C GLU A 54 -9.56 0.89 7.01
N PRO A 55 -9.98 0.09 6.01
CA PRO A 55 -9.20 -0.08 4.79
C PRO A 55 -9.13 1.25 4.02
N HIS A 56 -7.93 1.65 3.62
CA HIS A 56 -7.70 2.92 2.92
C HIS A 56 -6.43 2.90 2.08
N TYR A 57 -6.24 3.95 1.29
CA TYR A 57 -5.01 4.14 0.54
C TYR A 57 -4.54 5.60 0.55
N HIS A 58 -3.25 5.79 0.26
CA HIS A 58 -2.57 7.08 0.26
C HIS A 58 -1.86 7.30 -1.06
N TYR A 59 -2.03 8.48 -1.65
CA TYR A 59 -1.19 8.91 -2.76
C TYR A 59 0.10 9.57 -2.25
N GLY A 60 1.22 9.13 -2.80
CA GLY A 60 2.48 9.88 -2.81
C GLY A 60 2.68 10.59 -4.16
N PRO A 61 3.89 11.14 -4.42
CA PRO A 61 5.04 11.24 -3.53
C PRO A 61 4.96 12.41 -2.53
N GLU A 62 3.86 13.16 -2.54
CA GLU A 62 3.68 14.37 -1.73
C GLU A 62 3.64 14.13 -0.21
N LYS A 63 3.60 12.85 0.24
CA LYS A 63 3.64 12.42 1.64
C LYS A 63 2.64 13.15 2.55
N GLN A 64 1.48 13.55 2.03
CA GLN A 64 0.46 14.27 2.79
C GLN A 64 -0.27 13.39 3.83
N ASN A 65 -0.04 12.07 3.82
CA ASN A 65 -0.73 11.10 4.69
C ASN A 65 -2.27 11.21 4.61
N LYS A 66 -2.78 11.61 3.44
CA LYS A 66 -4.20 11.75 3.19
C LYS A 66 -4.80 10.38 2.95
N ARG A 67 -5.64 9.94 3.89
CA ARG A 67 -6.37 8.68 3.80
C ARG A 67 -7.54 8.82 2.83
N LEU A 68 -7.58 7.94 1.84
CA LEU A 68 -8.74 7.72 0.98
C LEU A 68 -9.38 6.41 1.39
N MET A 69 -10.50 6.51 2.11
CA MET A 69 -11.21 5.35 2.64
C MET A 69 -11.78 4.49 1.52
N LEU A 70 -11.61 3.17 1.64
CA LEU A 70 -12.26 2.20 0.78
C LEU A 70 -13.65 1.88 1.34
N ASP A 71 -14.65 1.91 0.46
CA ASP A 71 -16.01 1.48 0.80
C ASP A 71 -16.12 -0.04 0.65
N SER A 72 -15.90 -0.76 1.76
CA SER A 72 -15.96 -2.22 1.79
C SER A 72 -17.35 -2.78 1.45
N THR A 73 -18.42 -2.00 1.61
CA THR A 73 -19.79 -2.44 1.23
C THR A 73 -19.94 -2.58 -0.28
N LYS A 74 -19.17 -1.79 -1.04
CA LYS A 74 -19.17 -1.78 -2.49
C LYS A 74 -18.04 -2.62 -3.08
N GLU A 75 -16.85 -2.52 -2.50
CA GLU A 75 -15.62 -3.06 -3.08
C GLU A 75 -15.25 -4.45 -2.52
N GLY A 76 -15.86 -4.86 -1.40
CA GLY A 76 -15.61 -6.15 -0.75
C GLY A 76 -14.34 -6.16 0.09
N ASP A 77 -13.63 -7.29 0.06
CA ASP A 77 -12.33 -7.43 0.73
C ASP A 77 -11.29 -6.49 0.10
N SER A 78 -10.59 -5.74 0.96
CA SER A 78 -9.69 -4.69 0.50
C SER A 78 -8.43 -5.23 -0.16
N LEU A 79 -7.90 -6.36 0.31
CA LEU A 79 -6.72 -6.99 -0.28
C LEU A 79 -7.06 -7.58 -1.65
N ASP A 80 -8.16 -8.31 -1.76
CA ASP A 80 -8.66 -8.83 -3.04
C ASP A 80 -8.89 -7.68 -4.03
N TRP A 81 -9.48 -6.58 -3.58
CA TRP A 81 -9.68 -5.40 -4.42
C TRP A 81 -8.36 -4.85 -4.97
N VAL A 82 -7.35 -4.67 -4.12
CA VAL A 82 -6.04 -4.15 -4.51
C VAL A 82 -5.34 -5.09 -5.48
N LEU A 83 -5.29 -6.40 -5.18
CA LEU A 83 -4.68 -7.40 -6.04
C LEU A 83 -5.36 -7.45 -7.42
N ASN A 84 -6.69 -7.31 -7.45
CA ASN A 84 -7.44 -7.20 -8.70
C ASN A 84 -7.09 -5.92 -9.50
N LYS A 85 -6.84 -4.78 -8.83
CA LYS A 85 -6.35 -3.57 -9.53
C LYS A 85 -4.98 -3.80 -10.13
N PHE A 86 -4.06 -4.39 -9.39
CA PHE A 86 -2.74 -4.72 -9.94
C PHE A 86 -2.83 -5.66 -11.13
N TYR A 87 -3.59 -6.75 -11.00
CA TYR A 87 -3.79 -7.72 -12.07
C TYR A 87 -4.41 -7.11 -13.34
N SER A 88 -5.32 -6.15 -13.20
CA SER A 88 -6.08 -5.58 -14.33
C SER A 88 -5.53 -4.26 -14.89
N ARG A 89 -4.63 -3.58 -14.18
CA ARG A 89 -4.17 -2.22 -14.54
C ARG A 89 -2.67 -2.09 -14.71
N LEU A 90 -1.87 -3.00 -14.17
CA LEU A 90 -0.44 -3.00 -14.44
C LEU A 90 -0.18 -3.64 -15.82
N PRO A 91 0.71 -3.03 -16.63
CA PRO A 91 1.07 -3.55 -17.95
C PRO A 91 1.90 -4.84 -17.89
#